data_AF-A0A6L5PJU7-F1
#
_entry.id   AF-A0A6L5PJU7-F1
#
_cell.length_a   1.000
_cell.length_b   1.000
_cell.length_c   1.000
_cell.angle_alpha   90.00
_cell.angle_beta   90.00
_cell.angle_gamma   90.00
#
_symmetry.space_group_name_H-M   'P 1'
#
loop_
_entity.id
_entity.type
_entity.pdbx_description
1 polymer ?
#
loop_
_entity_poly.entity_id
_entity_poly.type
_entity_poly.pdbx_seq_one_letter_code
_entity_poly.pdbx_strand_id
1 'polypeptide(L)'
;MRPDVSLIAAPDRSTEKRVPLTPKQRAQLALDQNGRCGCGCGERLDHAREGTIDEHIVALALGGSNDLSNRAIWRKPCSAVKTAKDMAFIARAKRRAGETCQGEPARKLKGRGFGSVSRGFDGKIKLTKKAARTQAANDGAASSSNREG
;
A
#
# COMPACT_ATOMS: atom_id res chain seq x y z
N MET A 1 -30.09 -11.11 19.91
CA MET A 1 -29.05 -10.69 20.87
C MET A 1 -27.69 -10.88 20.22
N ARG A 2 -26.83 -9.85 20.17
CA ARG A 2 -25.42 -10.06 19.81
C ARG A 2 -24.74 -10.66 21.03
N PRO A 3 -24.00 -11.78 20.91
CA PRO A 3 -23.27 -12.35 22.03
C PRO A 3 -22.23 -11.34 22.54
N ASP A 4 -22.01 -11.33 23.85
CA ASP A 4 -20.99 -10.51 24.47
C ASP A 4 -19.59 -11.05 24.09
N VAL A 5 -18.96 -10.35 23.14
CA VAL A 5 -17.68 -10.73 22.54
C VAL A 5 -16.50 -10.54 23.51
N SER A 6 -16.74 -9.91 24.68
CA SER A 6 -15.73 -9.71 25.71
C SER A 6 -15.25 -11.01 26.37
N LEU A 7 -16.02 -12.10 26.21
CA LEU A 7 -15.67 -13.43 26.72
C LEU A 7 -14.68 -14.18 25.82
N ILE A 8 -14.45 -13.72 24.60
CA ILE A 8 -13.48 -14.33 23.68
C ILE A 8 -12.12 -13.69 23.93
N ALA A 9 -11.18 -14.48 24.45
CA ALA A 9 -9.79 -14.04 24.60
C ALA A 9 -9.25 -13.55 23.24
N ALA A 10 -8.49 -12.45 23.27
CA ALA A 10 -7.86 -11.93 22.06
C ALA A 10 -7.00 -13.04 21.43
N PRO A 11 -7.15 -13.33 20.12
CA PRO A 11 -6.36 -14.38 19.49
C PRO A 11 -4.88 -14.02 19.54
N ASP A 12 -4.03 -15.02 19.76
CA ASP A 12 -2.58 -14.83 19.65
C ASP A 12 -2.24 -14.38 18.22
N ARG A 13 -1.49 -13.29 18.12
CA ARG A 13 -1.04 -12.69 16.85
C ARG A 13 0.46 -12.85 16.66
N SER A 14 1.12 -13.64 17.51
CA SER A 14 2.54 -13.91 17.40
C SER A 14 2.83 -14.60 16.08
N THR A 15 3.78 -14.04 15.32
CA THR A 15 4.24 -14.63 14.06
C THR A 15 5.47 -15.49 14.34
N GLU A 16 5.48 -16.72 13.85
CA GLU A 16 6.66 -17.57 13.96
C GLU A 16 7.91 -16.92 13.36
N LYS A 17 9.07 -17.14 13.99
CA LYS A 17 10.35 -16.72 13.43
C LYS A 17 10.65 -17.55 12.17
N ARG A 18 11.10 -16.88 11.10
CA ARG A 18 11.51 -17.55 9.86
C ARG A 18 12.71 -18.47 10.12
N VAL A 19 12.60 -19.73 9.70
CA VAL A 19 13.71 -20.70 9.73
C VAL A 19 14.10 -21.05 8.28
N PRO A 20 15.36 -20.86 7.86
CA PRO A 20 15.77 -21.21 6.50
C PRO A 20 15.72 -22.72 6.27
N LEU A 21 15.41 -23.13 5.04
CA LEU A 21 15.54 -24.53 4.64
C LEU A 21 17.00 -24.97 4.68
N THR A 22 17.24 -26.20 5.15
CA THR A 22 18.52 -26.86 4.96
C THR A 22 18.78 -27.12 3.47
N PRO A 23 20.06 -27.23 3.02
CA PRO A 23 20.36 -27.54 1.62
C PRO A 23 19.68 -28.83 1.13
N LYS A 24 19.61 -29.86 1.98
CA LYS A 24 18.93 -31.13 1.67
C LYS A 24 17.43 -30.95 1.46
N GLN A 25 16.73 -30.24 2.36
CA GLN A 25 15.30 -29.99 2.21
C GLN A 25 15.00 -29.14 0.97
N ARG A 26 15.86 -28.15 0.68
CA ARG A 26 15.73 -27.31 -0.51
C ARG A 26 15.86 -28.11 -1.79
N ALA A 27 16.84 -29.01 -1.86
CA ALA A 27 17.02 -29.91 -3.00
C ALA A 27 15.85 -30.88 -3.14
N GLN A 28 15.38 -31.47 -2.03
CA GLN A 28 14.22 -32.37 -2.04
C GLN A 28 12.96 -31.68 -2.56
N LEU A 29 12.63 -30.49 -2.06
CA LEU A 29 11.50 -29.70 -2.55
C LEU A 29 11.59 -29.41 -4.06
N ALA A 30 12.79 -29.08 -4.55
CA ALA A 30 12.98 -28.86 -5.98
C ALA A 30 12.75 -30.14 -6.80
N LEU A 31 13.16 -31.31 -6.28
CA LEU A 31 12.92 -32.62 -6.91
C LEU A 31 11.44 -33.00 -6.89
N ASP A 32 10.76 -32.79 -5.76
CA ASP A 32 9.33 -33.04 -5.59
C ASP A 32 8.49 -32.17 -6.54
N GLN A 33 8.99 -30.98 -6.88
CA GLN A 33 8.42 -30.08 -7.88
C GLN A 33 8.86 -30.39 -9.33
N ASN A 34 9.52 -31.52 -9.57
CA ASN A 34 10.10 -31.91 -10.87
C ASN A 34 11.01 -30.82 -11.49
N GLY A 35 11.71 -30.05 -10.65
CA GLY A 35 12.55 -28.94 -11.07
C GLY A 35 11.77 -27.76 -11.68
N ARG A 36 10.47 -27.63 -11.40
CA ARG A 36 9.61 -26.55 -11.90
C ARG A 36 9.21 -25.59 -10.80
N CYS A 37 8.88 -24.37 -11.21
CA CYS A 37 8.47 -23.31 -10.31
C CYS A 37 7.18 -23.68 -9.55
N GLY A 38 7.24 -23.62 -8.22
CA GLY A 38 6.13 -24.00 -7.34
C GLY A 38 4.92 -23.07 -7.41
N CYS A 39 5.01 -21.92 -8.10
CA CYS A 39 3.85 -21.05 -8.31
C CYS A 39 2.85 -21.58 -9.35
N GLY A 40 3.19 -22.64 -10.09
CA GLY A 40 2.33 -23.20 -11.14
C GLY A 40 2.47 -22.55 -12.52
N CYS A 41 3.46 -21.66 -12.74
CA CYS A 41 3.70 -21.07 -14.07
C CYS A 41 4.27 -22.06 -15.11
N GLY A 42 4.61 -23.29 -14.71
CA GLY A 42 5.12 -24.34 -15.59
C GLY A 42 6.61 -24.23 -15.93
N GLU A 43 7.25 -23.11 -15.67
CA GLU A 43 8.66 -22.86 -16.03
C GLU A 43 9.65 -23.64 -15.15
N ARG A 44 10.82 -23.98 -15.72
CA ARG A 44 11.89 -24.68 -15.00
C ARG A 44 12.60 -23.74 -14.03
N LEU A 45 13.09 -24.31 -12.92
CA LEU A 45 13.94 -23.61 -11.97
C LEU A 45 15.36 -23.51 -12.53
N ASP A 46 15.88 -22.29 -12.64
CA ASP A 46 17.28 -22.03 -12.96
C ASP A 46 17.99 -21.50 -11.71
N HIS A 47 18.69 -22.41 -11.01
CA HIS A 47 19.41 -22.06 -9.79
C HIS A 47 20.66 -21.21 -10.06
N ALA A 48 21.24 -21.27 -11.26
CA ALA A 48 22.54 -20.67 -11.56
C ALA A 48 22.41 -19.24 -12.13
N ARG A 49 21.45 -19.01 -13.04
CA ARG A 49 21.31 -17.72 -13.74
C ARG A 49 20.29 -16.81 -13.08
N GLU A 50 19.04 -17.25 -13.01
CA GLU A 50 17.94 -16.46 -12.42
C GLU A 50 18.00 -16.52 -10.89
N GLY A 51 18.35 -17.68 -10.36
CA GLY A 51 18.28 -17.98 -8.94
C GLY A 51 16.86 -18.31 -8.49
N THR A 52 16.76 -18.87 -7.28
CA THR A 52 15.51 -19.43 -6.75
C THR A 52 15.29 -18.98 -5.32
N ILE A 53 14.04 -18.95 -4.88
CA ILE A 53 13.63 -18.49 -3.54
C ILE A 53 12.89 -19.62 -2.82
N ASP A 54 13.19 -19.78 -1.53
CA ASP A 54 12.32 -20.50 -0.59
C ASP A 54 11.11 -19.59 -0.31
N GLU A 55 9.98 -19.95 -0.90
CA GLU A 55 8.74 -19.20 -0.79
C GLU A 55 7.74 -19.94 0.10
N HIS A 56 7.18 -19.22 1.07
CA HIS A 56 6.08 -19.73 1.87
C HIS A 56 4.78 -19.56 1.09
N ILE A 57 3.97 -20.61 0.93
CA ILE A 57 2.71 -20.55 0.17
C ILE A 57 1.79 -19.49 0.79
N VAL A 58 1.59 -19.57 2.11
CA VAL A 58 1.02 -18.50 2.94
C VAL A 58 2.15 -17.84 3.71
N ALA A 59 2.27 -16.51 3.62
CA ALA A 59 3.30 -15.77 4.34
C ALA A 59 3.15 -15.90 5.87
N LEU A 60 4.27 -15.97 6.60
CA LEU A 60 4.28 -16.07 8.08
C LEU A 60 3.46 -14.96 8.75
N ALA A 61 3.57 -13.72 8.25
CA ALA A 61 2.82 -12.57 8.76
C ALA A 61 1.31 -12.60 8.46
N LEU A 62 0.85 -13.57 7.66
CA LEU A 62 -0.55 -13.83 7.33
C LEU A 62 -1.03 -15.18 7.90
N GLY A 63 -0.30 -15.76 8.87
CA GLY A 63 -0.67 -17.02 9.52
C GLY A 63 -0.12 -18.28 8.85
N GLY A 64 0.87 -18.15 7.96
CA GLY A 64 1.61 -19.30 7.45
C GLY A 64 2.58 -19.88 8.48
N SER A 65 3.07 -21.10 8.22
CA SER A 65 4.04 -21.81 9.07
C SER A 65 5.36 -22.07 8.34
N ASN A 66 6.39 -22.49 9.08
CA ASN A 66 7.64 -22.99 8.51
C ASN A 66 7.57 -24.45 8.01
N ASP A 67 6.41 -25.09 8.01
CA ASP A 67 6.28 -26.48 7.55
C ASP A 67 6.61 -26.62 6.07
N LEU A 68 7.12 -27.79 5.69
CA LEU A 68 7.39 -28.10 4.28
C LEU A 68 6.13 -28.06 3.42
N SER A 69 4.96 -28.38 4.00
CA SER A 69 3.66 -28.28 3.33
C SER A 69 3.27 -26.84 2.98
N ASN A 70 3.81 -25.85 3.68
CA ASN A 70 3.61 -24.42 3.41
C ASN A 70 4.81 -23.82 2.65
N ARG A 71 5.66 -24.62 2.00
CA ARG A 71 6.84 -24.12 1.29
C ARG A 71 6.99 -24.69 -0.11
N ALA A 72 7.55 -23.87 -0.99
CA ALA A 72 7.87 -24.25 -2.36
C ALA A 72 9.06 -23.43 -2.89
N ILE A 73 9.80 -24.01 -3.84
CA ILE A 73 10.89 -23.32 -4.53
C ILE A 73 10.33 -22.57 -5.73
N TRP A 74 10.54 -21.26 -5.74
CA TRP A 74 10.02 -20.36 -6.76
C TRP A 74 11.16 -19.72 -7.54
N ARG A 75 10.89 -19.37 -8.80
CA ARG A 75 11.72 -18.42 -9.56
C ARG A 75 11.65 -17.05 -8.91
N LYS A 76 12.75 -16.29 -8.97
CA LYS A 76 12.79 -14.92 -8.42
C LYS A 76 11.67 -13.99 -8.91
N PRO A 77 11.35 -13.88 -10.23
CA PRO A 77 10.28 -13.00 -10.67
C PRO A 77 8.91 -13.42 -10.15
N CYS A 78 8.64 -14.73 -10.07
CA CYS A 78 7.38 -15.22 -9.50
C CYS A 78 7.27 -14.87 -8.00
N SER A 79 8.36 -15.02 -7.25
CA SER A 79 8.41 -14.65 -5.83
C SER A 79 8.27 -13.14 -5.63
N ALA A 80 8.84 -12.31 -6.50
CA ALA A 80 8.67 -10.85 -6.46
C ALA A 80 7.20 -10.44 -6.63
N VAL A 81 6.48 -11.05 -7.58
CA VAL A 81 5.05 -10.79 -7.79
C VAL A 81 4.22 -11.17 -6.57
N LYS A 82 4.52 -12.31 -5.94
CA LYS A 82 3.84 -12.73 -4.69
C LYS A 82 4.18 -11.79 -3.54
N THR A 83 5.46 -11.48 -3.34
CA THR A 83 5.94 -10.57 -2.30
C THR A 83 5.19 -9.23 -2.35
N ALA A 84 5.01 -8.65 -3.54
CA ALA A 84 4.26 -7.39 -3.69
C ALA A 84 2.79 -7.51 -3.22
N LYS A 85 2.11 -8.63 -3.54
CA LYS A 85 0.73 -8.89 -3.10
C LYS A 85 0.66 -9.12 -1.59
N ASP A 86 1.55 -9.95 -1.05
CA ASP A 86 1.59 -10.27 0.37
C ASP A 86 1.89 -9.03 1.22
N MET A 87 2.81 -8.17 0.77
CA MET A 87 3.10 -6.91 1.47
C MET A 87 1.87 -6.01 1.57
N ALA A 88 1.02 -5.96 0.54
CA ALA A 88 -0.23 -5.20 0.59
C ALA A 88 -1.21 -5.81 1.61
N PHE A 89 -1.34 -7.13 1.65
CA PHE A 89 -2.17 -7.83 2.63
C PHE A 89 -1.64 -7.67 4.06
N ILE A 90 -0.34 -7.79 4.28
CA ILE A 90 0.33 -7.61 5.57
C ILE A 90 0.11 -6.18 6.06
N ALA A 91 0.33 -5.16 5.22
CA ALA A 91 0.08 -3.77 5.60
C ALA A 91 -1.38 -3.52 6.01
N ARG A 92 -2.34 -4.16 5.31
CA ARG A 92 -3.75 -4.10 5.68
C ARG A 92 -4.04 -4.81 7.01
N ALA A 93 -3.44 -5.96 7.24
CA ALA A 93 -3.57 -6.72 8.48
C ALA A 93 -3.04 -5.91 9.68
N LYS A 94 -1.83 -5.35 9.57
CA LYS A 94 -1.22 -4.49 10.59
C LYS A 94 -2.05 -3.25 10.90
N ARG A 95 -2.64 -2.61 9.89
CA ARG A 95 -3.55 -1.47 10.08
C ARG A 95 -4.79 -1.86 10.87
N ARG A 96 -5.41 -3.01 10.54
CA ARG A 96 -6.59 -3.52 11.25
C ARG A 96 -6.28 -3.99 12.67
N ALA A 97 -5.07 -4.52 12.88
CA ALA A 97 -4.58 -4.96 14.18
C ALA A 97 -4.27 -3.77 15.12
N GLY A 98 -4.20 -2.55 14.59
CA GLY A 98 -3.84 -1.38 15.36
C GLY A 98 -2.33 -1.18 15.52
N GLU A 99 -1.49 -1.83 14.73
CA GLU A 99 -0.03 -1.67 14.81
C GLU A 99 0.47 -0.42 14.08
N THR A 100 -0.33 0.11 13.16
CA THR A 100 0.01 1.27 12.33
C THR A 100 -1.13 2.27 12.33
N CYS A 101 -0.82 3.54 12.08
CA CYS A 101 -1.81 4.63 12.01
C CYS A 101 -2.63 4.87 13.29
N GLN A 102 -2.06 4.57 14.47
CA GLN A 102 -2.70 4.85 15.78
C GLN A 102 -2.39 6.24 16.35
N GLY A 103 -1.47 6.97 15.73
CA GLY A 103 -1.17 8.34 16.15
C GLY A 103 -2.29 9.31 15.77
N GLU A 104 -2.27 10.49 16.37
CA GLU A 104 -3.14 11.58 15.93
C GLU A 104 -2.98 11.81 14.42
N PRO A 105 -4.08 12.03 13.67
CA PRO A 105 -4.01 12.27 12.25
C PRO A 105 -3.07 13.44 11.98
N ALA A 106 -2.18 13.28 11.00
CA ALA A 106 -1.26 14.33 10.62
C ALA A 106 -2.03 15.64 10.38
N ARG A 107 -1.48 16.75 10.90
CA ARG A 107 -2.08 18.08 10.77
C ARG A 107 -2.50 18.33 9.31
N LYS A 108 -3.71 18.86 9.11
CA LYS A 108 -4.18 19.22 7.77
C LYS A 108 -3.17 20.17 7.13
N LEU A 109 -2.63 19.80 5.97
CA LEU A 109 -1.75 20.67 5.20
C LEU A 109 -2.54 21.94 4.85
N LYS A 110 -2.06 23.09 5.33
CA LYS A 110 -2.64 24.39 4.94
C LYS A 110 -2.16 24.70 3.53
N GLY A 111 -3.03 24.56 2.54
CA GLY A 111 -2.76 25.05 1.19
C GLY A 111 -2.62 26.57 1.18
N ARG A 112 -1.89 27.11 0.19
CA ARG A 112 -1.64 28.56 0.04
C ARG A 112 -2.90 29.39 -0.29
N GLY A 113 -4.08 28.76 -0.34
CA GLY A 113 -5.31 29.30 -0.89
C GLY A 113 -5.26 29.40 -2.42
N PHE A 114 -6.42 29.55 -3.06
CA PHE A 114 -6.47 29.94 -4.47
C PHE A 114 -6.11 31.43 -4.60
N GLY A 115 -5.21 31.76 -5.52
CA GLY A 115 -4.81 33.15 -5.79
C GLY A 115 -5.95 33.99 -6.39
N SER A 116 -5.69 35.28 -6.63
CA SER A 116 -6.62 36.18 -7.29
C SER A 116 -6.81 35.88 -8.78
N VAL A 117 -5.92 35.06 -9.36
CA VAL A 117 -5.91 34.68 -10.77
C VAL A 117 -5.97 33.16 -10.93
N SER A 118 -6.66 32.74 -11.99
CA SER A 118 -6.78 31.35 -12.41
C SER A 118 -6.57 31.25 -13.92
N ARG A 119 -6.05 30.13 -14.40
CA ARG A 119 -5.92 29.87 -15.84
C ARG A 119 -7.15 29.11 -16.31
N GLY A 120 -7.88 29.66 -17.28
CA GLY A 120 -9.02 28.99 -17.90
C GLY A 120 -8.59 27.83 -18.79
N PHE A 121 -9.55 26.97 -19.16
CA PHE A 121 -9.32 25.85 -20.10
C PHE A 121 -8.77 26.33 -21.45
N ASP A 122 -9.15 27.54 -21.87
CA ASP A 122 -8.63 28.23 -23.06
C ASP A 122 -7.19 28.78 -22.90
N GLY A 123 -6.50 28.44 -21.81
CA GLY A 123 -5.15 28.94 -21.49
C GLY A 123 -5.07 30.40 -21.03
N LYS A 124 -6.15 31.18 -21.17
CA LYS A 124 -6.22 32.59 -20.78
C LYS A 124 -6.27 32.74 -19.25
N ILE A 125 -5.51 33.71 -18.74
CA ILE A 125 -5.53 34.08 -17.32
C ILE A 125 -6.79 34.90 -17.05
N LYS A 126 -7.60 34.49 -16.07
CA LYS A 126 -8.84 35.14 -15.65
C LYS A 126 -8.79 35.38 -14.14
N LEU A 127 -9.33 36.51 -13.67
CA LEU A 127 -9.55 36.74 -12.25
C LEU A 127 -10.47 35.68 -11.67
N THR A 128 -10.19 35.25 -10.44
CA THR A 128 -11.12 34.36 -9.73
C THR A 128 -12.41 35.11 -9.43
N LYS A 129 -13.53 34.38 -9.37
CA LYS A 129 -14.86 34.96 -9.12
C LYS A 129 -14.90 35.84 -7.86
N LYS A 130 -14.11 35.47 -6.84
CA LYS A 130 -13.95 36.26 -5.62
C LYS A 130 -13.22 37.57 -5.91
N ALA A 131 -12.08 37.54 -6.59
CA ALA A 131 -11.29 38.72 -6.91
C ALA A 131 -12.03 39.69 -7.84
N ALA A 132 -12.78 39.17 -8.83
CA ALA A 132 -13.59 39.99 -9.72
C ALA A 132 -14.71 40.76 -8.97
N ARG A 133 -15.33 40.13 -7.96
CA ARG A 133 -16.34 40.80 -7.11
C ARG A 133 -15.73 41.91 -6.26
N THR A 134 -14.57 41.69 -5.67
CA THR A 134 -13.88 42.73 -4.89
C THR A 134 -13.46 43.89 -5.77
N GLN A 135 -12.94 43.61 -6.97
CA GLN A 135 -12.57 44.65 -7.92
C GLN A 135 -13.79 45.49 -8.33
N ALA A 136 -14.90 44.86 -8.71
CA ALA A 136 -16.14 45.58 -9.04
C ALA A 136 -16.68 46.43 -7.88
N ALA A 137 -16.58 45.96 -6.64
CA ALA A 137 -16.97 46.73 -5.46
C ALA A 137 -16.04 47.95 -5.24
N ASN A 138 -14.73 47.78 -5.40
CA ASN A 138 -13.75 48.86 -5.27
C ASN A 138 -13.91 49.91 -6.39
N ASP A 139 -14.12 49.46 -7.62
CA ASP A 139 -14.34 50.35 -8.78
C ASP A 139 -15.66 51.13 -8.63
N GLY A 140 -16.69 50.48 -8.08
CA GLY A 140 -17.94 51.14 -7.70
C GLY A 140 -17.73 52.24 -6.65
N ALA A 141 -16.97 51.96 -5.59
CA ALA A 141 -16.65 52.94 -4.55
C ALA A 141 -15.81 54.14 -5.05
N ALA A 142 -14.85 53.89 -5.96
CA ALA A 142 -14.04 54.94 -6.59
C ALA A 142 -14.87 55.83 -7.54
N SER A 143 -15.89 55.27 -8.19
CA SER A 143 -16.80 56.04 -9.06
C SER A 143 -17.76 56.94 -8.29
N SER A 144 -18.14 56.57 -7.06
CA SER A 144 -18.97 57.42 -6.19
C SER A 144 -18.21 58.61 -5.61
N SER A 145 -16.92 58.48 -5.31
CA SER A 145 -16.12 59.58 -4.75
C SER A 145 -15.76 60.68 -5.77
N ASN A 146 -15.87 60.41 -7.08
CA ASN A 146 -15.59 61.39 -8.14
C ASN A 146 -16.85 62.15 -8.62
N ARG A 147 -18.04 61.89 -8.05
CA ARG A 147 -19.30 62.58 -8.41
C ARG A 147 -19.71 63.71 -7.46
N GLU A 148 -18.95 63.94 -6.39
CA GLU A 148 -19.23 64.96 -5.37
C GLU A 148 -18.30 66.20 -5.46
N GLY A 149 -17.62 66.38 -6.59
CA GLY A 149 -16.75 67.54 -6.88
C GLY A 149 -17.35 68.49 -7.90
#